data_AF-A0A0A6ZXB8-F1
#
_entry.id   AF-A0A0A6ZXB8-F1
#
_cell.length_a   1.000
_cell.length_b   1.000
_cell.length_c   1.000
_cell.angle_alpha   90.00
_cell.angle_beta   90.00
_cell.angle_gamma   90.00
#
_symmetry.space_group_name_H-M   'P 1'
#
loop_
_entity.id
_entity.type
_entity.pdbx_description
1 polymer ?
#
loop_
_entity_poly.entity_id
_entity_poly.type
_entity_poly.pdbx_seq_one_letter_code
_entity_poly.pdbx_strand_id
1 'polypeptide(L)' 'MASVNIHCPRCQSAQVYRHGQNPKGHDRFRCRDCHRVFQLLMRPVSRALKS' A
#
# COMPACT_ATOMS: atom_id res chain seq x y z
N MET A 1 -11.09 -14.51 1.30
CA MET A 1 -10.63 -13.10 1.24
C MET A 1 -9.12 -13.10 1.06
N ALA A 2 -8.61 -12.58 -0.05
CA ALA A 2 -7.17 -12.40 -0.22
C ALA A 2 -6.74 -11.17 0.59
N SER A 3 -6.11 -11.36 1.74
CA SER A 3 -5.51 -10.28 2.52
C SER A 3 -4.24 -9.82 1.81
N VAL A 4 -4.35 -8.75 1.02
CA VAL A 4 -3.17 -8.09 0.46
C VAL A 4 -2.40 -7.53 1.66
N ASN A 5 -1.15 -7.95 1.83
CA ASN A 5 -0.33 -7.58 2.98
C ASN A 5 0.25 -6.18 2.76
N ILE A 6 -0.56 -5.15 3.04
CA ILE A 6 -0.23 -3.75 2.73
C ILE A 6 0.53 -3.16 3.92
N HIS A 7 1.77 -2.72 3.67
CA HIS A 7 2.59 -2.02 4.64
C HIS A 7 2.94 -0.63 4.15
N CYS A 8 3.16 0.29 5.09
CA CYS A 8 3.64 1.62 4.74
C CYS A 8 5.07 1.54 4.17
N PRO A 9 5.34 2.06 2.96
CA PRO A 9 6.68 2.00 2.37
C PRO A 9 7.71 2.90 3.08
N ARG A 10 7.28 3.76 4.02
CA ARG A 10 8.18 4.65 4.77
C ARG A 10 8.62 4.04 6.11
N CYS A 11 7.68 3.51 6.89
CA CYS A 11 7.96 3.00 8.24
C CYS A 11 7.70 1.50 8.39
N GLN A 12 7.26 0.81 7.33
CA GLN A 12 6.92 -0.62 7.31
C GLN A 12 5.76 -1.02 8.22
N SER A 13 5.07 -0.06 8.83
CA SER A 13 3.90 -0.33 9.65
C SER A 13 2.77 -0.98 8.84
N ALA A 14 2.12 -1.97 9.47
CA ALA A 14 0.90 -2.60 8.98
C ALA A 14 -0.36 -1.76 9.28
N GLN A 15 -0.24 -0.70 10.08
CA GLN A 15 -1.36 0.18 10.41
C GLN A 15 -1.64 1.17 9.28
N VAL A 16 -2.30 0.68 8.24
CA VAL A 16 -2.68 1.43 7.05
C VAL A 16 -4.19 1.35 6.82
N TYR A 17 -4.80 2.44 6.38
CA TYR A 17 -6.22 2.49 6.04
C TYR A 17 -6.44 3.14 4.68
N ARG A 18 -7.60 2.86 4.06
CA ARG A 18 -8.02 3.50 2.81
C ARG A 18 -8.36 4.96 3.08
N HIS A 19 -7.61 5.86 2.45
CA HIS A 19 -7.78 7.31 2.57
C HIS A 19 -8.69 7.89 1.47
N GLY A 20 -8.81 7.19 0.34
CA GLY A 20 -9.65 7.60 -0.77
C GLY A 20 -9.16 6.98 -2.08
N GLN A 21 -9.66 7.47 -3.21
CA GLN A 21 -9.18 7.09 -4.54
C GLN A 21 -8.60 8.31 -5.26
N ASN A 22 -7.69 8.08 -6.20
CA ASN A 22 -7.32 9.12 -7.17
C ASN A 22 -8.44 9.26 -8.23
N PRO A 23 -8.46 10.34 -9.04
CA PRO A 23 -9.46 10.50 -10.11
C PRO A 23 -9.47 9.38 -11.17
N LYS A 24 -8.44 8.53 -11.20
CA LYS A 24 -8.34 7.35 -12.07
C LYS A 24 -8.89 6.07 -11.39
N GLY A 25 -9.48 6.19 -10.20
CA GLY A 25 -10.05 5.06 -9.44
C GLY A 25 -9.03 4.22 -8.66
N HIS A 26 -7.78 4.63 -8.54
CA HIS A 26 -6.79 3.87 -7.76
C HIS A 26 -6.85 4.23 -6.28
N ASP A 27 -6.81 3.21 -5.45
CA ASP A 27 -6.82 3.35 -4.00
C ASP A 27 -5.57 4.09 -3.47
N ARG A 28 -5.84 5.07 -2.61
CA ARG A 28 -4.85 5.77 -1.78
C ARG A 28 -4.96 5.24 -0.37
N PHE A 29 -3.82 4.87 0.20
CA PHE A 29 -3.68 4.41 1.57
C PHE A 29 -2.96 5.47 2.39
N ARG A 30 -3.33 5.60 3.66
CA ARG A 30 -2.64 6.44 4.64
C ARG A 30 -2.19 5.58 5.82
N CYS A 31 -0.93 5.74 6.20
CA CYS A 31 -0.38 5.12 7.40
C CYS A 31 -0.86 5.88 8.65
N ARG A 32 -1.20 5.15 9.71
CA ARG A 32 -1.58 5.73 11.01
C ARG A 32 -0.37 6.26 11.79
N ASP A 33 0.79 5.62 11.67
CA ASP A 33 1.96 6.02 12.47
C ASP A 33 2.70 7.23 11.89
N CYS A 34 2.99 7.20 10.59
CA CYS A 34 3.80 8.25 9.96
C CYS A 34 2.98 9.21 9.09
N HIS A 35 1.66 9.03 9.04
CA HIS A 35 0.71 9.84 8.26
C HIS A 35 0.97 9.90 6.75
N ARG A 36 1.91 9.10 6.23
CA ARG A 36 2.26 9.08 4.80
C ARG A 36 1.10 8.52 3.98
N VAL A 37 0.74 9.25 2.94
CA VAL A 37 -0.17 8.79 1.89
C VAL A 37 0.62 8.16 0.76
N PHE A 38 0.20 6.99 0.30
CA PHE A 38 0.81 6.27 -0.82
C PHE A 38 -0.28 5.58 -1.65
N GLN A 39 0.02 5.27 -2.91
CA GLN A 39 -0.86 4.51 -3.79
C GLN A 39 -0.29 3.11 -3.91
N LEU A 40 -1.15 2.09 -3.75
CA LEU A 40 -0.83 0.78 -4.29
C LEU A 40 -1.11 0.87 -5.78
N LEU A 41 -0.09 1.24 -6.55
CA LEU A 41 0.02 0.60 -7.85
C LEU A 41 0.09 -0.88 -7.51
N MET A 42 -0.81 -1.70 -8.06
CA MET A 42 -0.49 -3.12 -8.17
C MET A 42 0.75 -3.22 -9.04
N ARG A 43 1.92 -2.94 -8.46
CA ARG A 43 3.09 -3.69 -8.81
C ARG A 43 2.64 -5.10 -8.44
N PRO A 44 2.49 -6.05 -9.38
CA PRO A 44 2.50 -7.44 -8.96
C PRO A 44 3.68 -7.51 -7.98
N VAL A 45 3.50 -8.22 -6.87
CA VAL A 45 4.68 -8.67 -6.13
C VAL A 45 5.48 -9.43 -7.19
N SER A 46 6.39 -8.73 -7.86
CA SER A 46 7.63 -9.29 -8.31
C SER A 46 8.17 -9.79 -6.99
N ARG A 47 7.79 -11.04 -6.67
CA ARG A 47 8.73 -12.04 -6.22
C ARG A 47 10.00 -11.60 -6.91
N ALA A 48 10.87 -10.93 -6.17
CA ALA A 48 12.28 -11.00 -6.43
C ALA A 48 12.58 -12.48 -6.27
N LEU A 49 12.26 -13.23 -7.33
CA LEU A 49 12.82 -14.52 -7.62
C LEU A 49 14.26 -14.15 -7.97
N LYS A 50 15.04 -13.98 -6.92
CA LYS A 50 16.46 -14.23 -6.94
C LYS A 50 16.62 -15.65 -7.50
N SER A 51 17.10 -15.76 -8.73
CA SER A 51 17.69 -16.95 -9.31
C SER A 51 18.96 -16.49 -10.00
#